data_AF-A0A4Q2SJJ5-F1
#
_entry.id   AF-A0A4Q2SJJ5-F1
#
_cell.length_a   1.000
_cell.length_b   1.000
_cell.length_c   1.000
_cell.angle_alpha   90.00
_cell.angle_beta   90.00
_cell.angle_gamma   90.00
#
_symmetry.space_group_name_H-M   'P 1'
#
loop_
_entity.id
_entity.type
_entity.pdbx_description
1 polymer ?
#
loop_
_entity_poly.entity_id
_entity_poly.type
_entity_poly.pdbx_seq_one_letter_code
_entity_poly.pdbx_strand_id
1 'polypeptide(L)'
;MTPAPDRDEARHADPVLDQVAAAARELRDVEEHHRASATRLAEALLLAHQAGFSWSEVARAAELGSAETARARAYRAKENPDVPPSLRWRRERGSTPRPQSTADGLSVTEAAARLQVSRKTIYAWVRNGKLLTTSDEAGRTRIRLDDE
;
A
#
# COMPACT_ATOMS: atom_id res chain seq x y z
N MET A 1 -5.22 -18.62 -58.10
CA MET A 1 -5.42 -19.42 -56.88
C MET A 1 -4.15 -19.27 -56.06
N THR A 2 -4.10 -18.26 -55.20
CA THR A 2 -2.90 -17.86 -54.46
C THR A 2 -2.90 -18.63 -53.13
N PRO A 3 -1.87 -19.39 -52.77
CA PRO A 3 -1.85 -20.08 -51.49
C PRO A 3 -1.76 -19.04 -50.36
N ALA A 4 -2.58 -19.24 -49.32
CA ALA A 4 -2.55 -18.43 -48.12
C ALA A 4 -1.19 -18.59 -47.43
N PRO A 5 -0.60 -17.50 -46.91
CA PRO A 5 0.63 -17.61 -46.15
C PRO A 5 0.41 -18.48 -44.91
N ASP A 6 1.36 -19.37 -44.71
CA ASP A 6 1.42 -20.39 -43.68
C ASP A 6 1.28 -19.75 -42.29
N ARG A 7 0.30 -20.19 -41.49
CA ARG A 7 0.05 -19.66 -40.14
C ARG A 7 1.06 -20.18 -39.10
N ASP A 8 2.04 -20.98 -39.53
CA ASP A 8 3.02 -21.61 -38.65
C ASP A 8 4.28 -20.76 -38.38
N GLU A 9 4.50 -19.63 -39.06
CA GLU A 9 5.63 -18.72 -38.75
C GLU A 9 5.42 -17.87 -37.47
N ALA A 10 4.24 -17.90 -36.86
CA ALA A 10 3.88 -17.01 -35.75
C ALA A 10 4.27 -17.52 -34.34
N ARG A 11 5.05 -18.59 -34.21
CA ARG A 11 5.47 -19.15 -32.90
C ARG A 11 6.99 -19.23 -32.69
N HIS A 12 7.75 -18.33 -33.29
CA HIS A 12 9.07 -18.03 -32.75
C HIS A 12 8.91 -16.94 -31.70
N ALA A 13 8.52 -17.37 -30.49
CA ALA A 13 8.77 -16.55 -29.31
C ALA A 13 10.27 -16.21 -29.34
N ASP A 14 10.59 -14.92 -29.24
CA ASP A 14 11.97 -14.46 -29.22
C ASP A 14 12.70 -15.23 -28.11
N PRO A 15 13.77 -16.00 -28.41
CA PRO A 15 14.47 -16.80 -27.42
C PRO A 15 14.95 -15.95 -26.23
N VAL A 16 15.15 -14.65 -26.43
CA VAL A 16 15.45 -13.69 -25.35
C VAL A 16 14.26 -13.49 -24.42
N LEU A 17 13.03 -13.37 -24.95
CA LEU A 17 11.81 -13.24 -24.13
C LEU A 17 11.49 -14.51 -23.35
N ASP A 18 11.75 -15.69 -23.93
CA ASP A 18 11.60 -16.96 -23.22
C ASP A 18 12.60 -17.09 -22.06
N GLN A 19 13.84 -16.62 -22.26
CA GLN A 19 14.84 -16.56 -21.20
C GLN A 19 14.43 -15.60 -20.08
N VAL A 20 13.88 -14.42 -20.41
CA VAL A 20 13.34 -13.48 -19.41
C VAL A 20 12.16 -14.11 -18.65
N ALA A 21 11.25 -14.79 -19.33
CA ALA A 21 10.11 -15.47 -18.70
C ALA A 21 10.55 -16.62 -17.79
N ALA A 22 11.60 -17.36 -18.16
CA ALA A 22 12.21 -18.39 -17.32
C ALA A 22 12.84 -17.77 -16.05
N ALA A 23 13.67 -16.74 -16.20
CA ALA A 23 14.29 -16.04 -15.07
C ALA A 23 13.25 -15.41 -14.13
N ALA A 24 12.17 -14.84 -14.67
CA ALA A 24 11.08 -14.29 -13.87
C ALA A 24 10.30 -15.37 -13.09
N ARG A 25 10.18 -16.59 -13.64
CA ARG A 25 9.59 -17.72 -12.90
C ARG A 25 10.51 -18.18 -11.77
N GLU A 26 11.79 -18.37 -12.06
CA GLU A 26 12.78 -18.74 -11.04
C GLU A 26 12.81 -17.75 -9.88
N LEU A 27 12.80 -16.44 -10.17
CA LEU A 27 12.73 -15.42 -9.14
C LEU A 27 11.47 -15.55 -8.27
N ARG A 28 10.30 -15.74 -8.89
CA ARG A 28 9.04 -15.92 -8.16
C ARG A 28 9.07 -17.16 -7.26
N ASP A 29 9.63 -18.26 -7.75
CA ASP A 29 9.74 -19.51 -6.99
C ASP A 29 10.65 -19.33 -5.78
N VAL A 30 11.78 -18.63 -5.94
CA VAL A 30 12.69 -18.28 -4.84
C VAL A 30 12.01 -17.35 -3.83
N GLU A 31 11.28 -16.33 -4.30
CA GLU A 31 10.54 -15.41 -3.43
C GLU A 31 9.42 -16.12 -2.65
N GLU A 32 8.71 -17.03 -3.29
CA GLU A 32 7.67 -17.84 -2.67
C GLU A 32 8.28 -18.78 -1.61
N HIS A 33 9.37 -19.45 -1.94
CA HIS A 33 10.10 -20.30 -0.99
C HIS A 33 10.61 -19.49 0.22
N HIS A 34 11.16 -18.30 -0.03
CA HIS A 34 11.59 -17.39 1.02
C HIS A 34 10.41 -16.95 1.89
N ARG A 35 9.27 -16.57 1.28
CA ARG A 35 8.03 -16.20 2.00
C ARG A 35 7.53 -17.34 2.87
N ALA A 36 7.44 -18.56 2.33
CA ALA A 36 7.02 -19.74 3.07
C ALA A 36 7.96 -20.07 4.24
N SER A 37 9.27 -19.89 4.04
CA SER A 37 10.27 -20.09 5.10
C SER A 37 10.19 -19.03 6.18
N ALA A 38 9.95 -17.77 5.81
CA ALA A 38 9.74 -16.67 6.76
C ALA A 38 8.48 -16.88 7.61
N THR A 39 7.38 -17.36 7.02
CA THR A 39 6.15 -17.70 7.75
C THR A 39 6.40 -18.83 8.75
N ARG A 40 7.03 -19.92 8.32
CA ARG A 40 7.38 -21.04 9.22
C ARG A 40 8.25 -20.60 10.40
N LEU A 41 9.24 -19.75 10.14
CA LEU A 41 10.08 -19.20 11.21
C LEU A 41 9.24 -18.38 12.21
N ALA A 42 8.39 -17.47 11.72
CA ALA A 42 7.57 -16.64 12.59
C ALA A 42 6.58 -17.44 13.45
N GLU A 43 5.99 -18.50 12.88
CA GLU A 43 5.15 -19.44 13.63
C GLU A 43 5.95 -20.14 14.72
N ALA A 44 7.16 -20.62 14.42
CA ALA A 44 8.05 -21.24 15.41
C ALA A 44 8.45 -20.27 16.53
N LEU A 45 8.79 -19.01 16.19
CA LEU A 45 9.10 -17.97 17.18
C LEU A 45 7.93 -17.73 18.14
N LEU A 46 6.70 -17.69 17.61
CA LEU A 46 5.51 -17.48 18.42
C LEU A 46 5.18 -18.69 19.30
N LEU A 47 5.27 -19.90 18.74
CA LEU A 47 5.06 -21.14 19.49
C LEU A 47 6.04 -21.26 20.66
N ALA A 48 7.32 -20.94 20.43
CA ALA A 48 8.30 -20.92 21.50
C ALA A 48 7.94 -19.91 22.60
N HIS A 49 7.51 -18.70 22.23
CA HIS A 49 7.06 -17.74 23.24
C HIS A 49 5.82 -18.21 24.01
N GLN A 50 4.85 -18.81 23.32
CA GLN A 50 3.63 -19.37 23.92
C GLN A 50 3.92 -20.55 24.86
N ALA A 51 5.00 -21.30 24.60
CA ALA A 51 5.50 -22.35 25.47
C ALA A 51 6.20 -21.83 26.75
N GLY A 52 6.30 -20.50 26.91
CA GLY A 52 6.83 -19.85 28.12
C GLY A 52 8.27 -19.35 28.00
N PHE A 53 8.92 -19.52 26.85
CA PHE A 53 10.26 -18.96 26.63
C PHE A 53 10.21 -17.43 26.48
N SER A 54 11.19 -16.75 27.07
CA SER A 54 11.32 -15.30 26.92
C SER A 54 11.76 -14.91 25.50
N TRP A 55 11.44 -13.69 25.07
CA TRP A 55 11.84 -13.20 23.75
C TRP A 55 13.36 -13.17 23.54
N SER A 56 14.15 -13.01 24.61
CA SER A 56 15.62 -13.09 24.55
C SER A 56 16.11 -14.52 24.30
N GLU A 57 15.50 -15.52 24.92
CA GLU A 57 15.83 -16.93 24.68
C GLU A 57 15.44 -17.36 23.26
N VAL A 58 14.25 -16.95 22.82
CA VAL A 58 13.77 -17.20 21.46
C VAL A 58 14.67 -16.53 20.42
N ALA A 59 15.06 -15.26 20.64
CA ALA A 59 16.00 -14.57 19.75
C ALA A 59 17.35 -15.27 19.67
N ARG A 60 17.89 -15.72 20.80
CA ARG A 60 19.17 -16.46 20.85
C ARG A 60 19.06 -17.80 20.11
N ALA A 61 17.98 -18.54 20.31
CA ALA A 61 17.75 -19.82 19.64
C ALA A 61 17.58 -19.67 18.11
N ALA A 62 17.06 -18.54 17.66
CA ALA A 62 16.88 -18.22 16.24
C ALA A 62 18.02 -17.39 15.63
N GLU A 63 19.13 -17.20 16.35
CA GLU A 63 20.29 -16.39 15.93
C GLU A 63 19.92 -14.95 15.51
N LEU A 64 18.93 -14.36 16.19
CA LEU A 64 18.49 -13.00 15.94
C LEU A 64 19.22 -12.02 16.87
N GLY A 65 19.57 -10.84 16.32
CA GLY A 65 20.34 -9.84 17.05
C GLY A 65 19.63 -9.21 18.25
N SER A 66 18.31 -9.38 18.40
CA SER A 66 17.57 -8.87 19.56
C SER A 66 16.23 -9.55 19.80
N ALA A 67 15.76 -9.49 21.05
CA ALA A 67 14.41 -9.89 21.47
C ALA A 67 13.31 -9.13 20.70
N GLU A 68 13.54 -7.85 20.42
CA GLU A 68 12.62 -7.02 19.63
C GLU A 68 12.52 -7.53 18.18
N THR A 69 13.63 -7.96 17.59
CA THR A 69 13.63 -8.54 16.23
C THR A 69 12.84 -9.84 16.18
N ALA A 70 13.02 -10.72 17.17
CA ALA A 70 12.24 -11.96 17.27
C ALA A 70 10.74 -11.68 17.39
N ARG A 71 10.36 -10.77 18.29
CA ARG A 71 8.97 -10.33 18.47
C ARG A 71 8.39 -9.73 17.19
N ALA A 72 9.09 -8.79 16.57
CA ALA A 72 8.64 -8.12 15.36
C ALA A 72 8.48 -9.11 14.20
N ARG A 73 9.40 -10.08 14.02
CA ARG A 73 9.28 -11.11 12.98
C ARG A 73 8.09 -12.05 13.23
N ALA A 74 7.89 -12.48 14.48
CA ALA A 74 6.78 -13.34 14.86
C ALA A 74 5.41 -12.72 14.52
N TYR A 75 5.23 -11.42 14.80
CA TYR A 75 3.99 -10.71 14.48
C TYR A 75 3.88 -10.32 12.99
N ARG A 76 4.98 -9.89 12.34
CA ARG A 76 4.95 -9.46 10.93
C ARG A 76 4.59 -10.55 9.94
N ALA A 77 4.95 -11.81 10.19
CA ALA A 77 4.59 -12.88 9.25
C ALA A 77 3.17 -13.43 9.49
N LYS A 78 2.60 -13.22 10.68
CA LYS A 78 1.16 -13.48 10.94
C LYS A 78 0.25 -12.39 10.38
N GLU A 79 0.73 -11.15 10.33
CA GLU A 79 -0.01 -10.03 9.80
C GLU A 79 0.31 -9.78 8.32
N ASN A 80 -0.58 -10.31 7.48
CA ASN A 80 -0.80 -10.02 6.06
C ASN A 80 0.28 -9.11 5.41
N PRO A 81 1.29 -9.68 4.71
CA PRO A 81 2.43 -8.93 4.17
C PRO A 81 2.04 -7.85 3.16
N ASP A 82 0.82 -7.92 2.61
CA ASP A 82 0.26 -6.97 1.65
C ASP A 82 -0.20 -5.64 2.28
N VAL A 83 -0.12 -5.49 3.61
CA VAL A 83 -0.44 -4.21 4.27
C VAL A 83 0.84 -3.40 4.49
N PRO A 84 1.05 -2.30 3.73
CA PRO A 84 2.21 -1.43 3.89
C PRO A 84 2.39 -0.98 5.36
N PRO A 85 3.64 -0.83 5.84
CA PRO A 85 3.92 -0.43 7.23
C PRO A 85 3.17 0.83 7.69
N SER A 86 2.92 1.78 6.78
CA SER A 86 2.18 3.02 7.04
C SER A 86 0.68 2.81 7.31
N LEU A 87 0.05 1.82 6.67
CA LEU A 87 -1.35 1.45 6.94
C LEU A 87 -1.46 0.64 8.25
N ARG A 88 -0.43 -0.15 8.57
CA ARG A 88 -0.32 -0.91 9.82
C ARG A 88 -0.29 0.01 11.04
N TRP A 89 0.59 1.02 11.03
CA TRP A 89 0.69 2.02 12.09
C TRP A 89 -0.61 2.83 12.30
N ARG A 90 -1.36 3.08 11.22
CA ARG A 90 -2.67 3.75 11.29
C ARG A 90 -3.74 2.88 11.95
N ARG A 91 -3.77 1.57 11.64
CA ARG A 91 -4.73 0.63 12.24
C ARG A 91 -4.47 0.38 13.72
N GLU A 92 -3.21 0.16 14.10
CA GLU A 92 -2.82 -0.07 15.51
C GLU A 92 -3.12 1.13 16.40
N ARG A 93 -3.05 2.35 15.88
CA ARG A 93 -3.39 3.58 16.62
C ARG A 93 -4.86 4.00 16.50
N GLY A 94 -5.73 3.12 16.01
CA GLY A 94 -7.17 3.38 15.91
C GLY A 94 -7.53 4.53 14.96
N SER A 95 -6.65 4.86 14.00
CA SER A 95 -6.96 5.87 12.99
C SER A 95 -7.88 5.24 11.96
N THR A 96 -9.19 5.31 12.21
CA THR A 96 -10.20 5.03 11.19
C THR A 96 -9.92 5.89 9.97
N PRO A 97 -9.97 5.33 8.74
CA PRO A 97 -9.91 6.13 7.53
C PRO A 97 -10.94 7.25 7.65
N ARG A 98 -10.45 8.50 7.58
CA ARG A 98 -11.32 9.66 7.71
C ARG A 98 -12.40 9.53 6.63
N PRO A 99 -13.70 9.54 6.97
CA PRO A 99 -14.76 9.34 5.99
C PRO A 99 -14.54 10.32 4.83
N GLN A 100 -14.58 9.78 3.61
CA GLN A 100 -14.65 10.59 2.41
C GLN A 100 -15.94 11.38 2.51
N SER A 101 -15.81 12.70 2.44
CA SER A 101 -16.97 13.59 2.49
C SER A 101 -17.80 13.40 1.23
N THR A 102 -19.08 13.14 1.41
CA THR A 102 -20.11 13.14 0.36
C THR A 102 -20.68 14.53 0.09
N ALA A 103 -20.26 15.56 0.83
CA ALA A 103 -20.79 16.90 0.67
C ALA A 103 -20.41 17.56 -0.66
N ASP A 104 -21.39 18.21 -1.29
CA ASP A 104 -21.23 18.97 -2.53
C ASP A 104 -20.21 20.11 -2.38
N GLY A 105 -19.29 20.19 -3.34
CA GLY A 105 -18.28 21.24 -3.44
C GLY A 105 -16.84 20.72 -3.34
N LEU A 106 -15.91 21.51 -3.89
CA LEU A 106 -14.49 21.16 -3.94
C LEU A 106 -13.83 21.41 -2.58
N SER A 107 -12.87 20.58 -2.19
CA SER A 107 -11.95 20.98 -1.12
C SER A 107 -11.15 22.21 -1.55
N VAL A 108 -10.61 22.95 -0.57
CA VAL A 108 -9.71 24.10 -0.84
C VAL A 108 -8.54 23.71 -1.77
N THR A 109 -8.02 22.49 -1.63
CA THR A 109 -6.93 21.98 -2.48
C THR A 109 -7.40 21.72 -3.91
N GLU A 110 -8.58 21.11 -4.09
CA GLU A 110 -9.17 20.86 -5.41
C GLU A 110 -9.56 22.17 -6.11
N ALA A 111 -10.14 23.12 -5.39
CA ALA A 111 -10.45 24.45 -5.90
C ALA A 111 -9.18 25.20 -6.32
N ALA A 112 -8.12 25.15 -5.51
CA ALA A 112 -6.82 25.72 -5.83
C ALA A 112 -6.22 25.11 -7.11
N ALA A 113 -6.29 23.79 -7.24
CA ALA A 113 -5.81 23.08 -8.43
C ALA A 113 -6.63 23.45 -9.68
N ARG A 114 -7.96 23.49 -9.57
CA ARG A 114 -8.87 23.81 -10.67
C ARG A 114 -8.72 25.25 -11.16
N LEU A 115 -8.52 26.19 -10.24
CA LEU A 115 -8.33 27.61 -10.54
C LEU A 115 -6.85 27.98 -10.78
N GLN A 116 -5.93 27.01 -10.70
CA GLN A 116 -4.49 27.21 -10.83
C GLN A 116 -3.91 28.31 -9.91
N VAL A 117 -4.48 28.45 -8.71
CA VAL A 117 -4.02 29.42 -7.70
C VAL A 117 -3.51 28.73 -6.44
N SER A 118 -2.81 29.48 -5.59
CA SER A 118 -2.40 28.96 -4.28
C SER A 118 -3.61 28.75 -3.35
N ARG A 119 -3.52 27.78 -2.43
CA ARG A 119 -4.51 27.60 -1.35
C ARG A 119 -4.69 28.88 -0.51
N LYS A 120 -3.62 29.67 -0.33
CA LYS A 120 -3.66 30.95 0.38
C LYS A 120 -4.56 31.96 -0.33
N THR A 121 -4.54 31.97 -1.67
CA THR A 121 -5.43 32.79 -2.50
C THR A 121 -6.88 32.39 -2.31
N ILE A 122 -7.19 31.09 -2.31
CA ILE A 122 -8.54 30.58 -2.03
C ILE A 122 -9.05 31.05 -0.65
N TYR A 123 -8.25 30.89 0.41
CA TYR A 123 -8.63 31.39 1.74
C TYR A 123 -8.86 32.91 1.78
N ALA A 124 -8.06 33.68 1.03
CA ALA A 124 -8.26 35.13 0.92
C ALA A 124 -9.56 35.46 0.20
N TRP A 125 -9.92 34.73 -0.87
CA TRP A 125 -11.18 34.92 -1.59
C TRP A 125 -12.40 34.54 -0.76
N VAL A 126 -12.34 33.45 -0.02
CA VAL A 126 -13.39 33.08 0.95
C VAL A 126 -13.56 34.18 2.00
N ARG A 127 -12.47 34.67 2.60
CA ARG A 127 -12.51 35.75 3.60
C ARG A 127 -13.12 37.04 3.03
N ASN A 128 -12.85 37.32 1.77
CA ASN A 128 -13.34 38.50 1.08
C ASN A 128 -14.73 38.29 0.43
N GLY A 129 -15.41 37.18 0.70
CA GLY A 129 -16.74 36.88 0.18
C GLY A 129 -16.80 36.61 -1.33
N LYS A 130 -15.66 36.40 -1.99
CA LYS A 130 -15.57 36.16 -3.44
C LYS A 130 -15.83 34.71 -3.85
N LEU A 131 -15.82 33.80 -2.89
CA LEU A 131 -16.14 32.39 -3.11
C LEU A 131 -17.20 31.97 -2.12
N LEU A 132 -18.22 31.27 -2.61
CA LEU A 132 -19.21 30.63 -1.77
C LEU A 132 -18.59 29.41 -1.10
N THR A 133 -18.86 29.28 0.20
CA THR A 133 -18.43 28.11 0.96
C THR A 133 -19.61 27.40 1.58
N THR A 134 -19.55 26.07 1.57
CA THR A 134 -20.42 25.21 2.36
C THR A 134 -19.55 24.39 3.33
N SER A 135 -20.15 23.80 4.35
CA SER A 135 -19.44 22.92 5.28
C SER A 135 -19.94 21.49 5.11
N ASP A 136 -19.02 20.53 5.07
CA ASP A 136 -19.40 19.11 5.11
C ASP A 136 -19.87 18.67 6.51
N GLU A 137 -20.43 17.46 6.62
CA GLU A 137 -20.87 16.87 7.89
C GLU A 137 -19.74 16.75 8.93
N ALA A 138 -18.48 16.82 8.49
CA ALA A 138 -17.29 16.82 9.33
C ALA A 138 -16.74 18.24 9.61
N GLY A 139 -17.52 19.29 9.30
CA GLY A 139 -17.20 20.69 9.56
C GLY A 139 -16.11 21.28 8.65
N ARG A 140 -15.78 20.65 7.51
CA ARG A 140 -14.74 21.15 6.61
C ARG A 140 -15.32 22.11 5.58
N THR A 141 -14.60 23.20 5.34
CA THR A 141 -14.91 24.17 4.29
C THR A 141 -14.79 23.53 2.90
N ARG A 142 -15.88 23.61 2.15
CA ARG A 142 -16.01 23.23 0.74
C ARG A 142 -16.27 24.49 -0.08
N ILE A 143 -15.59 24.61 -1.20
CA ILE A 143 -15.72 25.72 -2.13
C ILE A 143 -16.76 25.34 -3.18
N ARG A 144 -17.79 26.18 -3.33
CA ARG A 144 -18.66 26.14 -4.50
C ARG A 144 -18.09 27.10 -5.53
N LEU A 145 -17.64 26.54 -6.64
CA LEU A 145 -17.38 27.33 -7.83
C LEU A 145 -18.73 27.41 -8.54
N ASP A 146 -19.21 28.62 -8.81
CA ASP A 146 -20.32 28.76 -9.74
C ASP A 146 -19.77 28.36 -11.12
N ASP A 147 -20.25 27.23 -11.62
CA ASP A 147 -20.06 26.88 -13.03
C ASP A 147 -21.00 27.80 -13.82
N GLU A 148 -20.43 28.69 -14.62
CA GLU A 148 -21.16 29.41 -15.69
C GLU A 148 -21.76 28.43 -16.70
#